data_AF-A0A535Q480-F1
#
_entry.id   AF-A0A535Q480-F1
#
_cell.length_a   1.000
_cell.length_b   1.000
_cell.length_c   1.000
_cell.angle_alpha   90.00
_cell.angle_beta   90.00
_cell.angle_gamma   90.00
#
_symmetry.space_group_name_H-M   'P 1'
#
loop_
_entity.id
_entity.type
_entity.pdbx_description
1 polymer ?
#
loop_
_entity_poly.entity_id
_entity_poly.type
_entity_poly.pdbx_seq_one_letter_code
_entity_poly.pdbx_strand_id
1 'polypeptide(L)'
;MAFVLVIGVLLILAGIVLLVNLLGAGDYVMRTVTSKYLGSLPPGFAASKRGFRIYATLVLAVGLVCLGLALIERALPVAAGLLVLGAVIFGIASVVAITGEVDTARRPKN
;
A
#
# COMPACT_ATOMS: atom_id res chain seq x y z
N MET A 1 -7.75 21.18 3.61
CA MET A 1 -6.33 20.91 3.29
C MET A 1 -5.54 20.31 4.45
N ALA A 2 -5.56 20.88 5.67
CA ALA A 2 -4.78 20.36 6.81
C ALA A 2 -5.06 18.89 7.16
N PHE A 3 -6.32 18.46 7.13
CA PHE A 3 -6.69 17.06 7.38
C PHE A 3 -6.11 16.09 6.33
N VAL A 4 -6.19 16.45 5.05
CA VAL A 4 -5.65 15.65 3.93
C VAL A 4 -4.12 15.55 4.04
N LEU A 5 -3.46 16.63 4.47
CA LEU A 5 -2.03 16.63 4.74
C LEU A 5 -1.66 15.62 5.84
N VAL A 6 -2.37 15.64 6.97
CA VAL A 6 -2.13 14.71 8.09
C VAL A 6 -2.32 13.26 7.63
N ILE A 7 -3.41 12.96 6.90
CA ILE A 7 -3.63 11.63 6.34
C ILE A 7 -2.49 11.23 5.40
N GLY A 8 -2.11 12.11 4.47
CA GLY A 8 -1.04 11.83 3.51
C GLY A 8 0.28 11.50 4.20
N VAL A 9 0.66 12.29 5.21
CA VAL A 9 1.87 12.05 6.02
C VAL A 9 1.78 10.72 6.76
N LEU A 10 0.66 10.43 7.43
CA LEU A 10 0.48 9.17 8.16
C LEU A 10 0.55 7.95 7.24
N LEU A 11 -0.06 8.02 6.06
CA LEU A 11 -0.01 6.93 5.08
C LEU A 11 1.39 6.74 4.49
N ILE A 12 2.12 7.83 4.23
CA ILE A 12 3.52 7.74 3.78
C ILE A 12 4.37 7.07 4.86
N LEU A 13 4.25 7.52 6.10
CA LEU A 13 5.00 6.94 7.22
C LEU A 13 4.66 5.47 7.42
N ALA A 14 3.37 5.12 7.43
CA ALA A 14 2.93 3.73 7.54
C ALA A 14 3.47 2.88 6.38
N GLY A 15 3.32 3.35 5.14
CA GLY A 15 3.83 2.66 3.95
C GLY A 15 5.34 2.41 4.04
N ILE A 16 6.14 3.41 4.42
CA ILE A 16 7.59 3.28 4.61
C ILE A 16 7.91 2.28 5.71
N VAL A 17 7.30 2.43 6.90
CA VAL A 17 7.49 1.54 8.06
C VAL A 17 7.23 0.08 7.68
N LEU A 18 6.14 -0.18 6.95
CA LEU A 18 5.78 -1.52 6.51
C LEU A 18 6.73 -2.04 5.41
N LEU A 19 7.13 -1.20 4.45
CA LEU A 19 8.03 -1.58 3.34
C LEU A 19 9.43 -1.95 3.83
N VAL A 20 10.00 -1.14 4.71
CA VAL A 20 11.34 -1.37 5.26
C VAL A 20 11.33 -2.32 6.46
N ASN A 21 10.14 -2.80 6.85
CA ASN A 21 9.93 -3.64 8.02
C ASN A 21 10.57 -3.05 9.29
N LEU A 22 10.36 -1.74 9.50
CA LEU A 22 11.00 -1.02 10.60
C LEU A 22 10.59 -1.64 11.94
N LEU A 23 11.58 -2.05 12.73
CA LEU A 23 11.37 -2.74 14.02
C LEU A 23 10.51 -4.02 13.92
N GLY A 24 10.46 -4.67 12.75
CA GLY A 24 9.63 -5.87 12.54
C GLY A 24 8.14 -5.59 12.38
N ALA A 25 7.73 -4.32 12.18
CA ALA A 25 6.32 -3.94 12.05
C ALA A 25 5.63 -4.64 10.87
N GLY A 26 6.31 -4.78 9.73
CA GLY A 26 5.79 -5.48 8.57
C GLY A 26 5.54 -6.96 8.85
N ASP A 27 6.50 -7.64 9.45
CA ASP A 27 6.37 -9.06 9.83
C ASP A 27 5.27 -9.25 10.89
N TYR A 28 5.16 -8.34 11.85
CA TYR A 28 4.09 -8.36 12.84
C TYR A 28 2.71 -8.22 12.20
N VAL A 29 2.53 -7.25 11.30
CA VAL A 29 1.26 -7.04 10.59
C VAL A 29 0.95 -8.25 9.69
N MET A 30 1.93 -8.79 8.97
CA MET A 30 1.74 -9.99 8.18
C MET A 30 1.22 -11.15 9.05
N ARG A 31 1.92 -11.45 10.15
CA ARG A 31 1.57 -12.57 11.05
C ARG A 31 0.20 -12.39 11.71
N THR A 32 -0.16 -11.15 12.04
CA THR A 32 -1.35 -10.85 12.85
C THR A 32 -2.59 -10.60 12.00
N VAL A 33 -2.42 -10.05 10.79
CA VAL A 33 -3.51 -9.60 9.92
C VAL A 33 -3.57 -10.42 8.63
N THR A 34 -2.54 -10.36 7.79
CA THR A 34 -2.66 -10.88 6.41
C THR A 34 -2.50 -12.39 6.30
N SER A 35 -1.84 -13.04 7.26
CA SER A 35 -1.67 -14.50 7.32
C SER A 35 -2.79 -15.23 8.06
N LYS A 36 -3.86 -14.54 8.46
CA LYS A 36 -5.02 -15.13 9.14
C LYS A 36 -6.15 -15.44 8.16
N TYR A 37 -6.90 -16.49 8.47
CA TYR A 37 -8.15 -16.78 7.77
C TYR A 37 -9.19 -15.71 8.10
N LEU A 38 -9.92 -15.26 7.09
CA LEU A 38 -11.06 -14.37 7.25
C LEU A 38 -12.34 -15.19 7.14
N GLY A 39 -12.76 -15.80 8.25
CA GLY A 39 -13.83 -16.81 8.23
C GLY A 39 -13.42 -18.02 7.41
N SER A 40 -14.11 -18.30 6.31
CA SER A 40 -13.81 -19.40 5.39
C SER A 40 -12.80 -19.05 4.29
N LEU A 41 -12.41 -17.77 4.17
CA LEU A 41 -11.46 -17.31 3.16
C LEU A 41 -10.01 -17.55 3.64
N PRO A 42 -9.20 -18.32 2.88
CA PRO A 42 -7.80 -18.51 3.21
C PRO A 42 -7.00 -17.20 3.02
N PRO A 43 -5.82 -17.10 3.66
CA PRO A 43 -4.91 -15.98 3.46
C PRO A 43 -4.59 -15.76 1.97
N GLY A 44 -4.74 -14.52 1.50
CA GLY A 44 -4.53 -14.13 0.11
C GLY A 44 -3.07 -13.80 -0.23
N PHE A 45 -2.86 -13.12 -1.35
CA PHE A 45 -1.54 -12.72 -1.84
C PHE A 45 -0.77 -11.87 -0.82
N ALA A 46 -1.48 -11.02 -0.06
CA ALA A 46 -0.94 -10.20 1.02
C ALA A 46 -0.28 -11.00 2.17
N ALA A 47 -0.55 -12.31 2.28
CA ALA A 47 0.10 -13.20 3.25
C ALA A 47 1.55 -13.56 2.86
N SER A 48 1.94 -13.33 1.60
CA SER A 48 3.30 -13.54 1.13
C SER A 48 4.16 -12.28 1.31
N LYS A 49 5.48 -12.43 1.50
CA LYS A 49 6.41 -11.29 1.60
C LYS A 49 6.33 -10.38 0.37
N ARG A 50 6.17 -10.96 -0.82
CA ARG A 50 6.04 -10.22 -2.08
C ARG A 50 4.74 -9.44 -2.11
N GLY A 51 3.61 -10.09 -1.85
CA GLY A 51 2.31 -9.43 -1.87
C GLY A 51 2.18 -8.34 -0.81
N PHE A 52 2.67 -8.60 0.41
CA PHE A 52 2.68 -7.60 1.46
C PHE A 52 3.42 -6.32 1.06
N ARG A 53 4.60 -6.45 0.42
CA ARG A 53 5.34 -5.29 -0.09
C ARG A 53 4.54 -4.51 -1.14
N ILE A 54 3.80 -5.18 -2.02
CA ILE A 54 2.94 -4.51 -3.01
C ILE A 54 1.81 -3.74 -2.32
N TYR A 55 1.15 -4.33 -1.32
CA TYR A 55 0.13 -3.63 -0.55
C TYR A 55 0.69 -2.45 0.25
N ALA A 56 1.89 -2.56 0.83
CA ALA A 56 2.56 -1.44 1.49
C ALA A 56 2.93 -0.32 0.51
N THR A 57 3.33 -0.67 -0.72
CA THR A 57 3.52 0.30 -1.82
C THR A 57 2.21 1.00 -2.21
N LEU A 58 1.07 0.30 -2.22
CA LEU A 58 -0.23 0.91 -2.45
C LEU A 58 -0.57 1.94 -1.36
N VAL A 59 -0.35 1.62 -0.09
CA VAL A 59 -0.53 2.56 1.02
C VAL A 59 0.34 3.81 0.84
N LEU A 60 1.61 3.63 0.48
CA LEU A 60 2.53 4.73 0.18
C LEU A 60 2.02 5.60 -0.98
N ALA A 61 1.57 4.97 -2.07
CA ALA A 61 1.07 5.67 -3.26
C ALA A 61 -0.16 6.53 -2.94
N VAL A 62 -1.10 6.02 -2.14
CA VAL A 62 -2.25 6.80 -1.65
C VAL A 62 -1.77 7.99 -0.80
N GLY A 63 -0.79 7.77 0.08
CA GLY A 63 -0.18 8.84 0.86
C GLY A 63 0.44 9.95 0.00
N LEU A 64 1.14 9.60 -1.09
CA LEU A 64 1.70 10.57 -2.05
C LEU A 64 0.60 11.38 -2.75
N VAL A 65 -0.49 10.74 -3.16
CA VAL A 65 -1.63 11.44 -3.78
C VAL A 65 -2.26 12.42 -2.79
N CYS A 66 -2.52 11.99 -1.55
CA CYS A 66 -3.04 12.88 -0.50
C CYS A 66 -2.10 14.06 -0.23
N LEU A 67 -0.79 13.82 -0.16
CA LEU A 67 0.21 14.88 0.02
C LEU A 67 0.21 15.87 -1.17
N GLY A 68 0.13 15.36 -2.41
CA GLY A 68 0.02 16.18 -3.61
C GLY A 68 -1.22 17.06 -3.60
N LEU A 69 -2.39 16.51 -3.27
CA LEU A 69 -3.64 17.27 -3.13
C LEU A 69 -3.52 18.37 -2.08
N ALA A 70 -2.88 18.10 -0.93
CA ALA A 70 -2.71 19.06 0.14
C ALA A 70 -1.77 20.23 -0.22
N LEU A 71 -0.89 20.05 -1.20
CA LEU A 71 0.11 21.05 -1.63
C LEU A 71 -0.31 21.84 -2.87
N ILE A 72 -1.47 21.57 -3.47
CA ILE A 72 -1.88 22.13 -4.77
C ILE A 72 -1.89 23.67 -4.79
N GLU A 73 -2.28 24.30 -3.68
CA GLU A 73 -2.37 25.76 -3.51
C GLU A 73 -1.03 26.41 -3.13
N ARG A 74 -0.03 25.63 -2.72
CA ARG A 74 1.24 26.14 -2.17
C ARG A 74 2.44 25.89 -3.08
N ALA A 75 2.42 24.79 -3.82
CA ALA A 75 3.54 24.35 -4.65
C ALA A 75 3.04 23.48 -5.81
N LEU A 76 2.37 24.10 -6.78
CA LEU A 76 1.73 23.39 -7.90
C LEU A 76 2.66 22.41 -8.64
N PRO A 77 3.92 22.73 -8.97
CA PRO A 77 4.80 21.78 -9.65
C PRO A 77 5.10 20.52 -8.80
N VAL A 78 5.32 20.71 -7.50
CA VAL A 78 5.56 19.61 -6.55
C VAL A 78 4.30 18.77 -6.38
N ALA A 79 3.14 19.42 -6.22
CA ALA A 79 1.85 18.76 -6.11
C ALA A 79 1.55 17.90 -7.35
N ALA A 80 1.73 18.45 -8.55
CA ALA A 80 1.55 17.71 -9.80
C ALA A 80 2.49 16.50 -9.89
N GLY A 81 3.78 16.67 -9.53
CA GLY A 81 4.74 15.57 -9.49
C GLY A 81 4.32 14.45 -8.55
N LEU A 82 3.88 14.78 -7.34
CA LEU A 82 3.40 13.81 -6.34
C LEU A 82 2.13 13.08 -6.79
N LEU A 83 1.19 13.79 -7.41
CA LEU A 83 -0.05 13.21 -7.94
C LEU A 83 0.23 12.22 -9.06
N VAL A 84 1.07 12.61 -10.03
CA VAL A 84 1.44 11.73 -11.15
C VAL A 84 2.22 10.51 -10.64
N LEU A 85 3.22 10.72 -9.78
CA LEU A 85 4.01 9.64 -9.22
C LEU A 85 3.14 8.66 -8.43
N GLY A 86 2.29 9.18 -7.53
CA GLY A 86 1.36 8.38 -6.75
C GLY A 86 0.39 7.59 -7.63
N ALA A 87 -0.19 8.22 -8.65
CA ALA A 87 -1.11 7.56 -9.59
C ALA A 87 -0.42 6.44 -10.39
N VAL A 88 0.80 6.67 -10.90
CA VAL A 88 1.56 5.67 -11.66
C VAL A 88 1.93 4.48 -10.77
N ILE A 89 2.47 4.73 -9.57
CA ILE A 89 2.82 3.68 -8.62
C ILE A 89 1.56 2.88 -8.23
N PHE A 90 0.45 3.57 -7.94
CA PHE A 90 -0.81 2.94 -7.59
C PHE A 90 -1.32 2.04 -8.72
N GLY A 91 -1.30 2.51 -9.96
CA GLY A 91 -1.72 1.74 -11.13
C GLY A 91 -0.91 0.46 -11.30
N ILE A 92 0.42 0.57 -11.29
CA ILE A 92 1.33 -0.58 -11.44
C ILE A 92 1.14 -1.57 -10.28
N ALA A 93 1.17 -1.08 -9.05
CA ALA A 93 1.04 -1.93 -7.86
C ALA A 93 -0.34 -2.61 -7.80
N SER A 94 -1.41 -1.96 -8.25
CA SER A 94 -2.75 -2.54 -8.30
C SER A 94 -2.83 -3.70 -9.29
N VAL A 95 -2.25 -3.55 -10.49
CA VAL A 95 -2.18 -4.65 -11.47
C VAL A 95 -1.42 -5.85 -10.89
N VAL A 96 -0.30 -5.61 -10.22
CA VAL A 96 0.49 -6.68 -9.58
C VAL A 96 -0.29 -7.32 -8.43
N ALA A 97 -0.98 -6.55 -7.61
CA ALA A 97 -1.79 -7.05 -6.51
C ALA A 97 -2.94 -7.94 -7.02
N ILE A 98 -3.70 -7.47 -8.00
CA ILE A 98 -4.82 -8.19 -8.59
C ILE A 98 -4.34 -9.50 -9.23
N THR A 99 -3.26 -9.44 -10.02
CA THR A 99 -2.68 -10.65 -10.63
C THR A 99 -2.24 -11.65 -9.56
N GLY A 100 -1.57 -11.16 -8.50
CA GLY A 100 -1.14 -12.00 -7.38
C GLY A 100 -2.31 -12.63 -6.60
N GLU A 101 -3.40 -11.90 -6.39
CA GLU A 101 -4.60 -12.43 -5.74
C GLU A 101 -5.29 -13.48 -6.62
N VAL A 102 -5.38 -13.25 -7.93
CA VAL A 102 -5.91 -14.23 -8.89
C VAL A 102 -5.08 -15.50 -8.89
N ASP A 103 -3.75 -15.39 -8.92
CA ASP A 103 -2.85 -16.54 -8.87
C ASP A 103 -2.99 -17.30 -7.55
N THR A 104 -3.13 -16.58 -6.43
CA THR A 104 -3.29 -17.19 -5.11
C THR A 104 -4.62 -17.94 -5.01
N ALA A 105 -5.70 -17.38 -5.54
CA ALA A 105 -7.02 -18.01 -5.55
C ALA A 105 -7.10 -19.26 -6.45
N ARG A 106 -6.29 -19.31 -7.52
CA ARG A 106 -6.24 -20.45 -8.46
C ARG A 106 -5.36 -21.61 -8.00
N ARG A 107 -4.56 -21.44 -6.94
CA ARG A 107 -3.72 -22.53 -6.43
C ARG A 107 -4.60 -23.66 -5.90
N PRO A 108 -4.36 -24.92 -6.33
CA PRO A 108 -5.11 -26.05 -5.80
C PRO A 108 -4.92 -26.14 -4.29
N LYS A 109 -6.03 -26.34 -3.56
CA LYS A 109 -6.01 -26.72 -2.15
C LYS A 109 -5.49 -28.16 -2.09
N ASN A 110 -4.18 -28.32 -1.95
CA ASN A 110 -3.60 -29.61 -1.58
C ASN A 110 -4.01 -29.98 -0.15
#